data_AF-A0A9W4IPU1-F1
#
_entry.id   AF-A0A9W4IPU1-F1
#
_cell.length_a   1.000
_cell.length_b   1.000
_cell.length_c   1.000
_cell.angle_alpha   90.00
_cell.angle_beta   90.00
_cell.angle_gamma   90.00
#
_symmetry.space_group_name_H-M   'P 1'
#
loop_
_entity.id
_entity.type
_entity.pdbx_description
1 polymer ?
#
loop_
_entity_poly.entity_id
_entity_poly.type
_entity_poly.pdbx_seq_one_letter_code
_entity_poly.pdbx_strand_id
1 'polypeptide(L)'
;MPILINVLMILHVLSWAVILIVLWAMSSHRSAEAVFVSDWQNLGGLPTIGLSVMVGQISAIYGCLSSDACAHMSEEIKDAGRNVPRAMAWGYFINGIMAAILLVAYLSATPSVVDSLNDVTGFPFLYVFKQATNTAVNGLTAIILLPVIFSNIMFNASTSRQTWAFARDKGLPCSRWISKIDPKRKIPVNSIALTCLFSCLISLINIGSDTAFNAIISLNTAALMYTYVISITCVIWRKICHPDTLPARRWDLDRN
;
A
#
# COMPACT_ATOMS: atom_id res chain seq x y z
N MET A 1 14.27 14.93 -7.44
CA MET A 1 13.19 14.23 -6.70
C MET A 1 11.81 14.41 -7.34
N PRO A 2 11.25 15.62 -7.54
CA PRO A 2 9.87 15.76 -8.03
C PRO A 2 9.64 15.23 -9.46
N ILE A 3 10.62 15.35 -10.35
CA ILE A 3 10.53 14.80 -11.72
C ILE A 3 10.40 13.27 -11.69
N LEU A 4 11.20 12.59 -10.86
CA LEU A 4 11.13 11.14 -10.72
C LEU A 4 9.76 10.70 -10.19
N ILE A 5 9.24 11.37 -9.18
CA ILE A 5 7.90 11.09 -8.62
C ILE A 5 6.81 11.26 -9.69
N ASN A 6 6.88 12.35 -10.47
CA ASN A 6 5.91 12.58 -11.55
C ASN A 6 5.99 11.52 -12.65
N VAL A 7 7.20 11.11 -13.04
CA VAL A 7 7.40 10.03 -14.02
C VAL A 7 6.85 8.70 -13.50
N LEU A 8 7.10 8.38 -12.23
CA LEU A 8 6.57 7.17 -11.60
C LEU A 8 5.04 7.19 -11.49
N MET A 9 4.45 8.35 -11.23
CA MET A 9 2.99 8.51 -11.24
C MET A 9 2.41 8.26 -12.63
N ILE A 10 3.02 8.82 -13.69
CA ILE A 10 2.61 8.55 -15.07
C ILE A 10 2.75 7.06 -15.38
N LEU A 11 3.89 6.45 -15.03
CA LEU A 11 4.13 5.02 -15.21
C LEU A 11 3.05 4.18 -14.50
N HIS A 12 2.69 4.53 -13.27
CA HIS A 12 1.66 3.84 -12.50
C HIS A 12 0.29 3.89 -13.19
N VAL A 13 -0.15 5.08 -13.62
CA VAL A 13 -1.44 5.26 -14.30
C VAL A 13 -1.45 4.54 -15.66
N LEU A 14 -0.36 4.61 -16.43
CA LEU A 14 -0.23 3.89 -17.70
C LEU A 14 -0.23 2.37 -17.49
N SER A 15 0.48 1.89 -16.48
CA SER A 15 0.51 0.46 -16.13
C SER A 15 -0.89 -0.02 -15.78
N TRP A 16 -1.61 0.72 -14.93
CA TRP A 16 -3.00 0.43 -14.59
C TRP A 16 -3.89 0.39 -15.84
N ALA A 17 -3.78 1.39 -16.73
CA ALA A 17 -4.58 1.47 -17.95
C ALA A 17 -4.30 0.30 -18.90
N VAL A 18 -3.02 -0.06 -19.10
CA VAL A 18 -2.64 -1.18 -19.96
C VAL A 18 -3.19 -2.50 -19.42
N ILE A 19 -3.00 -2.78 -18.12
CA ILE A 19 -3.54 -4.01 -17.52
C ILE A 19 -5.06 -4.05 -17.63
N LEU A 20 -5.74 -2.93 -17.35
CA LEU A 20 -7.19 -2.85 -17.46
C LEU A 20 -7.67 -3.13 -18.89
N ILE A 21 -7.07 -2.47 -19.88
CA ILE A 21 -7.42 -2.65 -21.30
C ILE A 21 -7.18 -4.09 -21.73
N VAL A 22 -6.06 -4.69 -21.35
CA VAL A 22 -5.74 -6.07 -21.72
C VAL A 22 -6.74 -7.04 -21.11
N LEU A 23 -7.06 -6.90 -19.82
CA LEU A 23 -8.06 -7.74 -19.17
C LEU A 23 -9.42 -7.59 -19.86
N TRP A 24 -9.86 -6.36 -20.14
CA TRP A 24 -11.16 -6.10 -20.79
C TRP A 24 -11.23 -6.51 -22.26
N ALA A 25 -10.15 -6.37 -23.01
CA ALA A 25 -10.17 -6.61 -24.46
C ALA A 25 -9.83 -8.05 -24.84
N MET A 26 -9.01 -8.73 -24.03
CA MET A 26 -8.44 -10.03 -24.41
C MET A 26 -9.00 -11.21 -23.61
N SER A 27 -9.57 -10.98 -22.42
CA SER A 27 -10.09 -12.07 -21.59
C SER A 27 -11.51 -12.50 -22.01
N SER A 28 -11.84 -13.76 -21.76
CA SER A 28 -13.24 -14.19 -21.71
C SER A 28 -13.88 -13.65 -20.43
N HIS A 29 -14.99 -12.92 -20.56
CA HIS A 29 -15.65 -12.29 -19.43
C HIS A 29 -16.77 -13.17 -18.89
N ARG A 30 -16.76 -13.34 -17.57
CA ARG A 30 -17.88 -13.94 -16.83
C ARG A 30 -19.08 -13.00 -16.84
N SER A 31 -20.27 -13.57 -16.68
CA SER A 31 -21.50 -12.77 -16.57
C SER A 31 -21.47 -11.89 -15.32
N ALA A 32 -22.11 -10.72 -15.41
CA ALA A 32 -22.24 -9.82 -14.26
C ALA A 32 -22.95 -10.49 -13.07
N GLU A 33 -23.91 -11.37 -13.34
CA GLU A 33 -24.57 -12.18 -12.30
C GLU A 33 -23.58 -13.06 -11.55
N ALA A 34 -22.67 -13.75 -12.26
CA ALA A 34 -21.67 -14.60 -11.63
C ALA A 34 -20.70 -13.79 -10.75
N VAL A 35 -20.31 -12.58 -11.19
CA VAL A 35 -19.37 -11.72 -10.45
C VAL A 35 -20.03 -11.06 -9.23
N PHE A 36 -21.26 -10.55 -9.38
CA PHE A 36 -21.90 -9.71 -8.36
C PHE A 36 -22.93 -10.42 -7.49
N VAL A 37 -23.41 -11.62 -7.87
CA VAL A 37 -24.60 -12.22 -7.25
C VAL A 37 -24.41 -13.68 -6.87
N SER A 38 -24.00 -14.55 -7.80
CA SER A 38 -24.25 -16.00 -7.66
C SER A 38 -23.05 -16.87 -7.36
N ASP A 39 -21.83 -16.52 -7.78
CA ASP A 39 -20.63 -17.38 -7.59
C ASP A 39 -19.67 -16.83 -6.52
N TRP A 40 -20.20 -16.61 -5.32
CA TRP A 40 -19.39 -16.23 -4.16
C TRP A 40 -18.84 -17.48 -3.46
N GLN A 41 -17.52 -17.56 -3.32
CA GLN A 41 -16.83 -18.73 -2.80
C GLN A 41 -16.22 -18.47 -1.42
N ASN A 42 -16.45 -19.38 -0.48
CA ASN A 42 -15.86 -19.36 0.87
C ASN A 42 -14.83 -20.49 1.00
N LEU A 43 -13.74 -20.35 0.26
CA LEU A 43 -12.66 -21.34 0.22
C LEU A 43 -11.85 -21.40 1.53
N GLY A 44 -11.99 -20.39 2.40
CA GLY A 44 -11.40 -20.39 3.74
C GLY A 44 -12.14 -21.28 4.76
N GLY A 45 -13.26 -21.89 4.39
CA GLY A 45 -14.01 -22.80 5.26
C GLY A 45 -14.64 -22.11 6.48
N LEU A 46 -14.87 -20.80 6.40
CA LEU A 46 -15.43 -20.03 7.51
C LEU A 46 -16.93 -20.32 7.69
N PRO A 47 -17.52 -20.14 8.89
CA PRO A 47 -18.94 -20.46 9.11
C PRO A 47 -19.95 -19.72 8.22
N THR A 48 -19.62 -18.50 7.77
CA THR A 48 -20.51 -17.71 6.89
C THR A 48 -19.71 -16.94 5.85
N ILE A 49 -20.35 -16.63 4.72
CA ILE A 49 -19.79 -15.73 3.69
C ILE A 49 -19.52 -14.35 4.30
N GLY A 50 -20.39 -13.86 5.18
CA GLY A 50 -20.18 -12.58 5.87
C GLY A 50 -18.87 -12.56 6.67
N LEU A 51 -18.56 -13.63 7.40
CA LEU A 51 -17.26 -13.73 8.09
C LEU A 51 -16.10 -13.83 7.10
N SER A 52 -16.28 -14.55 5.99
CA SER A 52 -15.28 -14.61 4.92
C SER A 52 -14.99 -13.24 4.30
N VAL A 53 -16.01 -12.40 4.13
CA VAL A 53 -15.83 -11.01 3.68
C VAL A 53 -15.08 -10.19 4.73
N MET A 54 -15.42 -10.34 6.01
CA MET A 54 -14.73 -9.64 7.11
C MET A 54 -13.27 -10.04 7.25
N VAL A 55 -12.90 -11.27 6.93
CA VAL A 55 -11.49 -11.72 6.88
C VAL A 55 -10.84 -11.24 5.57
N GLY A 56 -11.53 -11.38 4.44
CA GLY A 56 -11.02 -11.03 3.11
C GLY A 56 -10.76 -9.53 2.92
N GLN A 57 -11.48 -8.65 3.64
CA GLN A 57 -11.30 -7.20 3.56
C GLN A 57 -9.89 -6.73 3.90
N ILE A 58 -9.09 -7.54 4.62
CA ILE A 58 -7.70 -7.22 4.97
C ILE A 58 -6.89 -6.91 3.71
N SER A 59 -7.11 -7.64 2.61
CA SER A 59 -6.40 -7.39 1.34
C SER A 59 -6.78 -6.04 0.72
N ALA A 60 -8.05 -5.65 0.83
CA ALA A 60 -8.53 -4.34 0.36
C ALA A 60 -7.99 -3.20 1.23
N ILE A 61 -7.97 -3.39 2.56
CA ILE A 61 -7.34 -2.46 3.50
C ILE A 61 -5.86 -2.30 3.14
N TYR A 62 -5.15 -3.41 2.91
CA TYR A 62 -3.74 -3.41 2.54
C TYR A 62 -3.48 -2.63 1.24
N GLY A 63 -4.32 -2.82 0.22
CA GLY A 63 -4.23 -2.08 -1.05
C GLY A 63 -4.46 -0.58 -0.92
N CYS A 64 -5.18 -0.14 0.11
CA CYS A 64 -5.47 1.28 0.39
C CYS A 64 -4.56 1.89 1.48
N LEU A 65 -3.56 1.15 1.96
CA LEU A 65 -2.58 1.64 2.92
C LEU A 65 -1.74 2.80 2.36
N SER A 66 -1.07 3.51 3.27
CA SER A 66 -0.07 4.54 2.95
C SER A 66 -0.62 5.80 2.28
N SER A 67 -1.92 6.07 2.41
CA SER A 67 -2.52 7.35 1.99
C SER A 67 -1.95 8.55 2.75
N ASP A 68 -1.31 8.32 3.89
CA ASP A 68 -0.59 9.30 4.72
C ASP A 68 0.89 9.49 4.33
N ALA A 69 1.39 8.81 3.29
CA ALA A 69 2.79 8.89 2.88
C ALA A 69 3.26 10.33 2.61
N CYS A 70 2.40 11.20 2.07
CA CYS A 70 2.75 12.61 1.84
C CYS A 70 2.92 13.41 3.15
N ALA A 71 2.39 12.94 4.28
CA ALA A 71 2.61 13.58 5.57
C ALA A 71 4.06 13.37 6.06
N HIS A 72 4.67 12.23 5.75
CA HIS A 72 6.07 11.94 6.11
C HIS A 72 7.09 12.82 5.38
N MET A 73 6.68 13.41 4.25
CA MET A 73 7.51 14.32 3.45
C MET A 73 6.90 15.73 3.39
N SER A 74 6.11 16.09 4.41
CA SER A 74 5.44 17.40 4.48
C SER A 74 6.41 18.58 4.41
N GLU A 75 7.64 18.43 4.92
CA GLU A 75 8.71 19.42 4.85
C GLU A 75 9.15 19.75 3.40
N GLU A 76 8.91 18.84 2.45
CA GLU A 76 9.24 19.04 1.02
C GLU A 76 8.06 19.60 0.21
N ILE A 77 6.89 19.79 0.84
CA ILE A 77 5.65 20.20 0.19
C ILE A 77 5.41 21.69 0.41
N LYS A 78 5.30 22.44 -0.70
CA LYS A 78 4.89 23.85 -0.66
C LYS A 78 3.49 23.97 -0.06
N ASP A 79 3.31 24.83 0.94
CA ASP A 79 2.04 25.01 1.66
C ASP A 79 1.47 23.67 2.20
N ALA A 80 2.31 22.92 2.92
CA ALA A 80 1.99 21.59 3.44
C ALA A 80 0.65 21.53 4.19
N GLY A 81 0.32 22.56 4.98
CA GLY A 81 -0.94 22.63 5.72
C GLY A 81 -2.21 22.60 4.86
N ARG A 82 -2.12 22.93 3.57
CA ARG A 82 -3.23 22.84 2.61
C ARG A 82 -3.07 21.66 1.66
N ASN A 83 -1.85 21.44 1.17
CA ASN A 83 -1.59 20.49 0.10
C ASN A 83 -1.48 19.05 0.59
N VAL A 84 -0.97 18.80 1.81
CA VAL A 84 -0.90 17.45 2.38
C VAL A 84 -2.31 16.86 2.57
N PRO A 85 -3.27 17.51 3.26
CA PRO A 85 -4.61 16.93 3.44
C PRO A 85 -5.34 16.67 2.12
N ARG A 86 -5.17 17.58 1.14
CA ARG A 86 -5.77 17.41 -0.19
C ARG A 86 -5.16 16.26 -0.96
N ALA A 87 -3.82 16.12 -0.92
CA ALA A 87 -3.12 15.01 -1.57
C ALA A 87 -3.50 13.67 -0.95
N MET A 88 -3.61 13.59 0.39
CA MET A 88 -4.09 12.38 1.09
C MET A 88 -5.50 11.99 0.63
N ALA A 89 -6.45 12.94 0.65
CA ALA A 89 -7.83 12.68 0.30
C ALA A 89 -7.98 12.26 -1.17
N TRP A 90 -7.45 13.05 -2.11
CA TRP A 90 -7.52 12.73 -3.54
C TRP A 90 -6.77 11.44 -3.87
N GLY A 91 -5.58 11.24 -3.31
CA GLY A 91 -4.82 10.01 -3.48
C GLY A 91 -5.61 8.78 -3.03
N TYR A 92 -6.25 8.85 -1.85
CA TYR A 92 -7.06 7.75 -1.33
C TYR A 92 -8.27 7.44 -2.23
N PHE A 93 -9.08 8.45 -2.58
CA PHE A 93 -10.29 8.22 -3.36
C PHE A 93 -10.00 7.82 -4.81
N ILE A 94 -9.03 8.45 -5.47
CA ILE A 94 -8.67 8.11 -6.86
C ILE A 94 -8.12 6.69 -6.92
N ASN A 95 -7.20 6.32 -6.02
CA ASN A 95 -6.66 4.97 -5.98
C ASN A 95 -7.73 3.94 -5.62
N GLY A 96 -8.64 4.25 -4.70
CA GLY A 96 -9.77 3.37 -4.36
C GLY A 96 -10.68 3.10 -5.55
N ILE A 97 -11.01 4.14 -6.34
CA ILE A 97 -11.82 4.00 -7.56
C ILE A 97 -11.05 3.19 -8.63
N MET A 98 -9.78 3.49 -8.86
CA MET A 98 -8.93 2.73 -9.80
C MET A 98 -8.83 1.25 -9.41
N ALA A 99 -8.66 0.96 -8.11
CA ALA A 99 -8.61 -0.38 -7.58
C ALA A 99 -9.95 -1.11 -7.76
N ALA A 100 -11.08 -0.45 -7.48
CA ALA A 100 -12.40 -1.03 -7.68
C ALA A 100 -12.67 -1.38 -9.16
N ILE A 101 -12.33 -0.49 -10.08
CA ILE A 101 -12.47 -0.72 -11.53
C ILE A 101 -11.62 -1.92 -11.96
N LEU A 102 -10.35 -1.96 -11.54
CA LEU A 102 -9.45 -3.07 -11.86
C LEU A 102 -9.93 -4.39 -11.25
N LEU A 103 -10.45 -4.36 -10.02
CA LEU A 103 -10.98 -5.54 -9.34
C LEU A 103 -12.17 -6.13 -10.09
N VAL A 104 -13.11 -5.29 -10.56
CA VAL A 104 -14.25 -5.75 -11.36
C VAL A 104 -13.76 -6.37 -12.67
N ALA A 105 -12.82 -5.74 -13.37
CA ALA A 105 -12.24 -6.30 -14.59
C ALA A 105 -11.54 -7.64 -14.33
N TYR A 106 -10.75 -7.73 -13.25
CA TYR A 106 -10.03 -8.93 -12.85
C TYR A 106 -10.98 -10.08 -12.50
N LEU A 107 -12.00 -9.83 -11.68
CA LEU A 107 -13.00 -10.84 -11.32
C LEU A 107 -13.77 -11.32 -12.56
N SER A 108 -14.11 -10.40 -13.46
CA SER A 108 -14.79 -10.73 -14.73
C SER A 108 -13.89 -11.58 -15.63
N ALA A 109 -12.59 -11.30 -15.65
CA ALA A 109 -11.59 -12.00 -16.46
C ALA A 109 -11.11 -13.33 -15.84
N THR A 110 -11.46 -13.65 -14.59
CA THR A 110 -10.99 -14.86 -13.88
C THR A 110 -11.94 -16.04 -14.13
N PRO A 111 -11.59 -17.03 -14.96
CA PRO A 111 -12.54 -18.10 -15.33
C PRO A 111 -12.89 -19.02 -14.16
N SER A 112 -11.92 -19.29 -13.29
CA SER A 112 -12.07 -20.18 -12.12
C SER A 112 -11.15 -19.70 -11.01
N VAL A 113 -11.73 -19.37 -9.86
CA VAL A 113 -10.99 -18.94 -8.66
C VAL A 113 -10.18 -20.11 -8.10
N VAL A 114 -10.78 -21.31 -8.05
CA VAL A 114 -10.12 -22.53 -7.56
C VAL A 114 -8.89 -22.86 -8.40
N ASP A 115 -8.98 -22.82 -9.72
CA ASP A 115 -7.83 -23.11 -10.59
C ASP A 115 -6.75 -22.04 -10.46
N SER A 116 -7.14 -20.77 -10.31
CA SER A 116 -6.17 -19.68 -10.10
C SER A 116 -5.39 -19.82 -8.79
N LEU A 117 -6.02 -20.35 -7.73
CA LEU A 117 -5.37 -20.60 -6.44
C LEU A 117 -4.46 -21.84 -6.47
N ASN A 118 -4.81 -22.83 -7.31
CA ASN A 118 -4.04 -24.06 -7.49
C ASN A 118 -2.99 -23.97 -8.61
N ASP A 119 -2.86 -22.82 -9.26
CA ASP A 119 -1.92 -22.65 -10.36
C ASP A 119 -0.47 -22.84 -9.87
N VAL A 120 0.30 -23.57 -10.68
CA VAL A 120 1.69 -23.96 -10.35
C VAL A 120 2.63 -22.78 -10.14
N THR A 121 2.27 -21.59 -10.62
CA THR A 121 3.08 -20.38 -10.41
C THR A 121 3.00 -19.86 -8.97
N GLY A 122 1.98 -20.26 -8.20
CA GLY A 122 1.73 -19.74 -6.85
C GLY A 122 1.16 -18.32 -6.82
N PHE A 123 0.91 -17.70 -7.98
CA PHE A 123 0.39 -16.33 -8.09
C PHE A 123 -0.88 -16.30 -8.95
N PRO A 124 -2.08 -16.15 -8.35
CA PRO A 124 -3.35 -16.20 -9.07
C PRO A 124 -3.47 -15.22 -10.24
N PHE A 125 -2.83 -14.05 -10.15
CA PHE A 125 -2.88 -13.06 -11.24
C PHE A 125 -2.14 -13.53 -12.51
N LEU A 126 -1.11 -14.38 -12.38
CA LEU A 126 -0.41 -14.94 -13.53
C LEU A 126 -1.30 -15.93 -14.29
N TYR A 127 -2.10 -16.72 -13.57
CA TYR A 127 -3.11 -17.56 -14.18
C TYR A 127 -4.09 -16.74 -15.02
N VAL A 128 -4.63 -15.64 -14.47
CA VAL A 128 -5.56 -14.77 -15.20
C VAL A 128 -4.90 -14.16 -16.44
N PHE A 129 -3.65 -13.70 -16.35
CA PHE A 129 -2.93 -13.17 -17.52
C PHE A 129 -2.67 -14.22 -18.60
N LYS A 130 -2.40 -15.46 -18.19
CA LYS A 130 -2.23 -16.59 -19.09
C LYS A 130 -3.52 -16.90 -19.84
N GLN A 131 -4.66 -16.89 -19.14
CA GLN A 131 -5.97 -17.07 -19.76
C GLN A 131 -6.37 -15.90 -20.66
N ALA A 132 -5.98 -14.67 -20.32
CA ALA A 132 -6.28 -13.48 -21.12
C ALA A 132 -5.44 -13.38 -22.40
N THR A 133 -4.14 -13.64 -22.32
CA THR A 133 -3.21 -13.31 -23.43
C THR A 133 -2.43 -14.48 -23.99
N ASN A 134 -2.20 -15.53 -23.20
CA ASN A 134 -1.34 -16.69 -23.47
C ASN A 134 0.16 -16.37 -23.76
N THR A 135 0.46 -15.34 -24.56
CA THR A 135 1.82 -15.00 -25.03
C THR A 135 2.45 -13.80 -24.33
N ALA A 136 1.65 -12.89 -23.76
CA ALA A 136 2.13 -11.61 -23.23
C ALA A 136 2.32 -11.58 -21.70
N VAL A 137 2.16 -12.72 -21.01
CA VAL A 137 2.17 -12.82 -19.55
C VAL A 137 3.40 -12.15 -18.93
N ASN A 138 4.60 -12.46 -19.42
CA ASN A 138 5.84 -11.89 -18.88
C ASN A 138 5.93 -10.36 -19.07
N GLY A 139 5.40 -9.85 -20.19
CA GLY A 139 5.35 -8.41 -20.46
C GLY A 139 4.42 -7.68 -19.50
N LEU A 140 3.22 -8.21 -19.28
CA LEU A 140 2.25 -7.67 -18.32
C LEU A 140 2.80 -7.72 -16.90
N THR A 141 3.44 -8.83 -16.52
CA THR A 141 4.09 -8.95 -15.21
C THR A 141 5.22 -7.93 -15.04
N ALA A 142 6.05 -7.71 -16.06
CA ALA A 142 7.10 -6.69 -16.01
C ALA A 142 6.53 -5.27 -15.85
N ILE A 143 5.41 -4.96 -16.53
CA ILE A 143 4.71 -3.67 -16.42
C ILE A 143 4.24 -3.41 -14.99
N ILE A 144 3.84 -4.44 -14.24
CA ILE A 144 3.45 -4.31 -12.83
C ILE A 144 4.67 -4.24 -11.90
N LEU A 145 5.68 -5.08 -12.15
CA LEU A 145 6.86 -5.17 -11.28
C LEU A 145 7.68 -3.89 -11.27
N LEU A 146 7.76 -3.17 -12.39
CA LEU A 146 8.52 -1.92 -12.49
C LEU A 146 8.03 -0.86 -11.48
N PRO A 147 6.76 -0.42 -11.48
CA PRO A 147 6.21 0.46 -10.43
C PRO A 147 6.40 -0.07 -9.01
N VAL A 148 6.22 -1.39 -8.79
CA VAL A 148 6.38 -2.00 -7.46
C VAL A 148 7.81 -1.84 -6.95
N ILE A 149 8.82 -2.09 -7.77
CA ILE A 149 10.24 -1.93 -7.38
C ILE A 149 10.53 -0.48 -7.00
N PHE A 150 10.12 0.48 -7.83
CA PHE A 150 10.34 1.90 -7.54
C PHE A 150 9.58 2.36 -6.30
N SER A 151 8.35 1.87 -6.08
CA SER A 151 7.58 2.15 -4.87
C SER A 151 8.32 1.67 -3.62
N ASN A 152 8.87 0.45 -3.63
CA ASN A 152 9.66 -0.08 -2.51
C ASN A 152 10.90 0.75 -2.19
N ILE A 153 11.59 1.28 -3.22
CA ILE A 153 12.74 2.17 -3.04
C ILE A 153 12.30 3.47 -2.33
N MET A 154 11.17 4.06 -2.75
CA MET A 154 10.62 5.27 -2.11
C MET A 154 10.14 5.01 -0.70
N PHE A 155 9.52 3.85 -0.45
CA PHE A 155 9.08 3.45 0.87
C PHE A 155 10.27 3.33 1.83
N ASN A 156 11.34 2.62 1.41
CA ASN A 156 12.55 2.51 2.21
C ASN A 156 13.24 3.87 2.42
N ALA A 157 13.20 4.78 1.43
CA ALA A 157 13.70 6.14 1.61
C ALA A 157 12.91 6.88 2.71
N SER A 158 11.58 6.77 2.73
CA SER A 158 10.73 7.34 3.79
C SER A 158 11.02 6.71 5.16
N THR A 159 11.04 5.38 5.24
CA THR A 159 11.34 4.64 6.48
C THR A 159 12.68 5.03 7.06
N SER A 160 13.73 5.12 6.22
CA SER A 160 15.08 5.51 6.67
C SER A 160 15.12 6.91 7.29
N ARG A 161 14.31 7.85 6.79
CA ARG A 161 14.20 9.20 7.35
C ARG A 161 13.47 9.20 8.68
N GLN A 162 12.40 8.41 8.82
CA GLN A 162 11.68 8.25 10.08
C GLN A 162 12.59 7.60 11.14
N THR A 163 13.31 6.53 10.77
CA THR A 163 14.31 5.88 11.64
C THR A 163 15.41 6.86 12.05
N TRP A 164 15.92 7.64 11.11
CA TRP A 164 16.91 8.68 11.38
C TRP A 164 16.39 9.75 12.35
N ALA A 165 15.19 10.29 12.12
CA ALA A 165 14.58 11.32 12.95
C ALA A 165 14.36 10.80 14.38
N PHE A 166 13.86 9.57 14.53
CA PHE A 166 13.68 8.96 15.84
C PHE A 166 15.00 8.69 16.55
N ALA A 167 16.05 8.29 15.81
CA ALA A 167 17.39 8.16 16.35
C ALA A 167 18.00 9.50 16.78
N ARG A 168 17.77 10.58 16.03
CA ARG A 168 18.23 11.94 16.37
C ARG A 168 17.67 12.36 17.74
N ASP A 169 16.43 11.99 18.01
CA ASP A 169 15.73 12.30 19.26
C ASP A 169 16.06 11.27 20.37
N LYS A 170 17.12 10.47 20.19
CA LYS A 170 17.61 9.42 21.10
C LYS A 170 16.60 8.30 21.40
N GLY A 171 15.62 8.08 20.54
CA GLY A 171 14.59 7.05 20.69
C GLY A 171 15.05 5.61 20.37
N LEU A 172 16.24 5.44 19.79
CA LEU A 172 16.79 4.13 19.41
C LEU A 172 18.11 3.80 20.10
N PRO A 173 18.39 2.50 20.36
CA PRO A 173 19.73 2.07 20.72
C PRO A 173 20.71 2.43 19.61
N CYS A 174 21.96 2.74 19.96
CA CYS A 174 22.97 3.21 19.01
C CYS A 174 22.56 4.49 18.24
N SER A 175 21.70 5.33 18.82
CA SER A 175 21.19 6.59 18.25
C SER A 175 22.29 7.47 17.62
N ARG A 176 23.47 7.56 18.24
CA ARG A 176 24.61 8.33 17.71
C ARG A 176 25.11 7.84 16.34
N TRP A 177 25.07 6.53 16.10
CA TRP A 177 25.48 5.95 14.82
C TRP A 177 24.37 6.07 13.77
N ILE A 178 23.12 5.77 14.16
CA ILE A 178 21.96 5.79 13.25
C ILE A 178 21.66 7.23 12.79
N SER A 179 21.73 8.21 13.69
CA SER A 179 21.43 9.62 13.38
C SER A 179 22.53 10.35 12.59
N LYS A 180 23.65 9.69 12.27
CA LYS A 180 24.76 10.32 11.53
C LYS A 180 24.39 10.55 10.06
N ILE A 181 24.50 11.81 9.62
CA ILE A 181 24.34 12.20 8.22
C ILE A 181 25.71 12.16 7.53
N ASP A 182 25.75 11.64 6.29
CA ASP A 182 26.94 11.72 5.46
C ASP A 182 27.18 13.17 4.97
N PRO A 183 28.35 13.78 5.22
CA PRO A 183 28.60 15.18 4.86
C PRO A 183 28.57 15.46 3.35
N LYS A 184 28.92 14.48 2.51
CA LYS A 184 29.03 14.65 1.06
C LYS A 184 27.67 14.46 0.37
N ARG A 185 26.91 13.46 0.79
CA ARG A 185 25.63 13.07 0.20
C ARG A 185 24.43 13.71 0.90
N LYS A 186 24.60 14.27 2.09
CA LYS A 186 23.56 14.90 2.92
C LYS A 186 22.36 13.99 3.20
N ILE A 187 22.62 12.68 3.32
CA ILE A 187 21.60 11.64 3.60
C ILE A 187 22.07 10.72 4.76
N PRO A 188 21.14 10.12 5.51
CA PRO A 188 21.47 9.22 6.63
C PRO A 188 21.78 7.80 6.15
N VAL A 189 22.99 7.59 5.62
CA VAL A 189 23.41 6.30 5.03
C VAL A 189 23.29 5.14 6.02
N ASN A 190 23.60 5.38 7.31
CA ASN A 190 23.50 4.35 8.35
C ASN A 190 22.05 3.91 8.59
N SER A 191 21.09 4.85 8.63
CA SER A 191 19.67 4.52 8.73
C SER A 191 19.18 3.76 7.52
N ILE A 192 19.59 4.14 6.30
CA ILE A 192 19.23 3.44 5.06
C ILE A 192 19.75 1.99 5.09
N ALA A 193 21.03 1.79 5.44
CA ALA A 193 21.62 0.46 5.53
C ALA A 193 20.91 -0.41 6.58
N LEU A 194 20.56 0.18 7.72
CA LEU A 194 19.84 -0.51 8.79
C LEU A 194 18.44 -0.94 8.33
N THR A 195 17.65 -0.04 7.74
CA THR A 195 16.29 -0.38 7.27
C THR A 195 16.33 -1.42 6.16
N CYS A 196 17.25 -1.29 5.20
CA CYS A 196 17.48 -2.31 4.18
C CYS A 196 17.83 -3.67 4.78
N LEU A 197 18.77 -3.72 5.73
CA LEU A 197 19.18 -4.97 6.37
C LEU A 197 18.01 -5.65 7.07
N PHE A 198 17.24 -4.90 7.86
CA PHE A 198 16.05 -5.43 8.52
C PHE A 198 15.00 -5.93 7.53
N SER A 199 14.73 -5.20 6.44
CA SER A 199 13.83 -5.66 5.38
C SER A 199 14.32 -6.97 4.77
N CYS A 200 15.61 -7.08 4.43
CA CYS A 200 16.19 -8.32 3.91
C CYS A 200 16.05 -9.49 4.90
N LEU A 201 16.35 -9.27 6.18
CA LEU A 201 16.23 -10.31 7.22
C LEU A 201 14.78 -10.80 7.37
N ILE A 202 13.80 -9.89 7.33
CA ILE A 202 12.39 -10.27 7.38
C ILE A 202 11.99 -11.02 6.10
N SER A 203 12.48 -10.62 4.93
CA SER A 203 12.22 -11.33 3.67
C SER A 203 12.79 -12.76 3.66
N LEU A 204 13.88 -13.04 4.38
CA LEU A 204 14.42 -14.39 4.48
C LEU A 204 13.47 -15.37 5.20
N ILE A 205 12.54 -14.88 6.02
CA ILE A 205 11.52 -15.73 6.67
C ILE A 205 10.65 -16.43 5.63
N ASN A 206 10.41 -15.78 4.48
CA ASN A 206 9.62 -16.35 3.39
C ASN A 206 10.27 -17.60 2.78
N ILE A 207 11.59 -17.77 2.89
CA ILE A 207 12.29 -18.99 2.42
C ILE A 207 11.93 -20.19 3.31
N GLY A 208 11.70 -19.96 4.61
CA GLY A 208 11.38 -21.02 5.57
C GLY A 208 9.88 -21.28 5.72
N SER A 209 9.05 -20.23 5.73
CA SER A 209 7.60 -20.36 5.89
C SER A 209 6.84 -19.13 5.37
N ASP A 210 6.06 -19.33 4.31
CA ASP A 210 5.12 -18.32 3.80
C ASP A 210 4.06 -17.98 4.86
N THR A 211 3.64 -18.94 5.68
CA THR A 211 2.66 -18.72 6.76
C THR A 211 3.21 -17.74 7.81
N ALA A 212 4.47 -17.93 8.23
CA ALA A 212 5.11 -17.04 9.20
C ALA A 212 5.27 -15.62 8.63
N PHE A 213 5.66 -15.50 7.36
CA PHE A 213 5.76 -14.22 6.68
C PHE A 213 4.39 -13.51 6.60
N ASN A 214 3.35 -14.21 6.17
CA ASN A 214 1.98 -13.67 6.09
C ASN A 214 1.43 -13.24 7.46
N ALA A 215 1.76 -13.97 8.54
CA ALA A 215 1.40 -13.58 9.90
C ALA A 215 2.05 -12.25 10.32
N ILE A 216 3.33 -12.04 9.97
CA ILE A 216 4.05 -10.79 10.25
C ILE A 216 3.44 -9.62 9.49
N ILE A 217 3.11 -9.80 8.20
CA ILE A 217 2.45 -8.76 7.39
C ILE A 217 1.08 -8.38 7.97
N SER A 218 0.32 -9.38 8.43
CA SER A 218 -0.99 -9.17 9.07
C SER A 218 -0.84 -8.39 10.38
N LEU A 219 0.13 -8.75 11.22
CA LEU A 219 0.45 -8.05 12.46
C LEU A 219 0.88 -6.60 12.20
N ASN A 220 1.73 -6.37 11.20
CA ASN A 220 2.15 -5.02 10.80
C ASN A 220 0.95 -4.15 10.39
N THR A 221 0.02 -4.71 9.62
CA THR A 221 -1.20 -4.00 9.20
C THR A 221 -2.06 -3.63 10.40
N ALA A 222 -2.28 -4.56 11.33
CA ALA A 222 -3.02 -4.30 12.56
C ALA A 222 -2.34 -3.22 13.42
N ALA A 223 -1.02 -3.32 13.62
CA ALA A 223 -0.24 -2.36 14.39
C ALA A 223 -0.35 -0.95 13.80
N LEU A 224 -0.26 -0.82 12.46
CA LEU A 224 -0.44 0.46 11.79
C LEU A 224 -1.85 1.05 12.02
N MET A 225 -2.90 0.22 11.90
CA MET A 225 -4.27 0.68 12.20
C MET A 225 -4.41 1.15 13.65
N TYR A 226 -3.78 0.47 14.61
CA TYR A 226 -3.72 0.94 16.00
C TYR A 226 -3.02 2.30 16.13
N THR A 227 -1.94 2.56 15.39
CA THR A 227 -1.28 3.88 15.43
C THR A 227 -2.20 5.00 14.95
N TYR A 228 -3.04 4.73 13.94
CA TYR A 228 -4.06 5.69 13.49
C TYR A 228 -5.12 5.91 14.55
N VAL A 229 -5.64 4.84 15.17
CA VAL A 229 -6.63 4.95 16.25
C VAL A 229 -6.09 5.79 17.41
N ILE A 230 -4.86 5.51 17.86
CA ILE A 230 -4.22 6.25 18.95
C ILE A 230 -4.06 7.73 18.56
N SER A 231 -3.50 8.01 17.38
CA SER A 231 -3.25 9.38 16.92
C SER A 231 -4.55 10.19 16.79
N ILE A 232 -5.58 9.62 16.17
CA ILE A 232 -6.90 10.24 16.00
C ILE A 232 -7.54 10.48 17.37
N THR A 233 -7.50 9.48 18.26
CA THR A 233 -8.07 9.58 19.61
C THR A 233 -7.39 10.68 20.41
N CYS A 234 -6.06 10.76 20.40
CA CYS A 234 -5.33 11.84 21.08
C CYS A 234 -5.70 13.22 20.56
N VAL A 235 -5.85 13.39 19.24
CA VAL A 235 -6.26 14.67 18.63
C VAL A 235 -7.71 15.02 18.98
N ILE A 236 -8.63 14.06 18.95
CA ILE A 236 -10.03 14.25 19.34
C ILE A 236 -10.12 14.60 20.83
N TRP A 237 -9.45 13.86 21.69
CA TRP A 237 -9.41 14.10 23.13
C TRP A 237 -8.87 15.50 23.44
N ARG A 238 -7.75 15.90 22.81
CA ARG A 238 -7.18 17.25 22.96
C ARG A 238 -8.12 18.33 22.43
N LYS A 239 -8.86 18.07 21.34
CA LYS A 239 -9.89 18.99 20.82
C LYS A 239 -11.05 19.19 21.81
N ILE A 240 -11.43 18.15 22.56
CA ILE A 240 -12.55 18.20 23.51
C ILE A 240 -12.11 18.79 24.85
N CYS A 241 -10.98 18.35 25.41
CA CYS A 241 -10.56 18.70 26.76
C CYS A 241 -9.68 19.95 26.85
N HIS A 242 -8.89 20.24 25.81
CA HIS A 242 -7.89 21.32 25.81
C HIS A 242 -7.82 22.06 24.46
N PRO A 243 -8.92 22.64 23.97
CA PRO A 243 -8.98 23.24 22.63
C PRO A 243 -7.91 24.31 22.40
N ASP A 244 -7.58 25.09 23.43
CA ASP A 244 -6.60 26.20 23.38
C ASP A 244 -5.16 25.74 23.09
N THR A 245 -4.88 24.45 23.24
CA THR A 245 -3.54 23.89 23.05
C THR A 245 -3.25 23.48 21.61
N LEU A 246 -4.21 23.65 20.70
CA LEU A 246 -4.10 23.31 19.28
C LEU A 246 -3.90 24.58 18.45
N PRO A 247 -2.96 24.60 17.48
CA PRO A 247 -2.72 25.78 16.64
C PRO A 247 -3.94 26.12 15.79
N ALA A 248 -4.04 27.39 15.38
CA ALA A 248 -5.11 27.87 14.50
C ALA A 248 -5.22 27.00 13.23
N ARG A 249 -6.43 26.51 12.96
CA ARG A 249 -6.69 25.54 11.89
C ARG A 249 -7.27 26.26 10.70
N ARG A 250 -6.72 26.00 9.52
CA ARG A 250 -7.30 26.50 8.26
C ARG A 250 -8.56 25.75 7.84
N TRP A 251 -8.76 24.55 8.38
CA TRP A 251 -9.91 23.68 8.14
C TRP A 251 -10.60 23.51 9.49
N ASP A 252 -11.31 24.55 9.91
CA ASP A 252 -12.26 24.41 11.00
C ASP A 252 -13.62 24.07 10.38
N LEU A 253 -14.29 23.09 10.96
CA LEU A 253 -15.72 22.94 10.72
C LEU A 253 -16.32 23.97 11.65
N ASP A 254 -16.59 25.17 11.14
CA ASP A 254 -17.19 26.29 11.89
C ASP A 254 -18.24 25.74 12.84
N ARG A 255 -17.83 25.58 14.10
CA ARG A 255 -18.73 25.30 15.20
C ARG A 255 -18.77 26.63 15.95
N ASN A 256 -19.78 27.40 15.56
CA ASN A 256 -20.35 28.46 16.39
C ASN A 256 -20.52 27.96 17.83
#